data_AF-A0A9X2TNM1-F1
#
_entry.id   AF-A0A9X2TNM1-F1
#
_cell.length_a   1.000
_cell.length_b   1.000
_cell.length_c   1.000
_cell.angle_alpha   90.00
_cell.angle_beta   90.00
_cell.angle_gamma   90.00
#
_symmetry.space_group_name_H-M   'P 1'
#
loop_
_entity.id
_entity.type
_entity.pdbx_description
1 polymer ?
#
loop_
_entity_poly.entity_id
_entity_poly.type
_entity_poly.pdbx_seq_one_letter_code
_entity_poly.pdbx_strand_id
1 'polypeptide(L)'
;MDTDAGGSALLHLGMSGSLRVLPGDTLPRAHDHVDVSLENGRVLRFNDPRRFGCLLWQSDTQVHELLAALGPEPLSEAFTGDYLYALSRGRRAAVKTFLMDQAVVVGVGNIYAAESLHRAGISPLREAGKVSLERYRSLSTAVKEILGYAIQRGGTTLRDFISPDGAPGYFEQELTVYGREGEPCKQCGRTLKHATIGQRATVWCGNCQR
;
A
#
# COMPACT_ATOMS: atom_id res chain seq x y z
N MET A 1 6.64 17.25 -0.96
CA MET A 1 7.46 18.08 -1.87
C MET A 1 7.94 19.25 -1.03
N ASP A 2 9.19 19.22 -0.61
CA ASP A 2 9.76 20.29 0.21
C ASP A 2 10.00 21.52 -0.66
N THR A 3 9.81 22.70 -0.09
CA THR A 3 9.97 23.96 -0.82
C THR A 3 10.83 24.95 -0.03
N ASP A 4 11.43 25.89 -0.76
CA ASP A 4 12.27 26.94 -0.19
C ASP A 4 11.48 27.98 0.63
N ALA A 5 10.15 27.88 0.68
CA ALA A 5 9.26 28.79 1.39
C ALA A 5 9.04 28.41 2.88
N GLY A 6 9.84 27.49 3.43
CA GLY A 6 9.73 27.05 4.82
C GLY A 6 8.59 26.06 5.05
N GLY A 7 8.41 25.10 4.14
CA GLY A 7 7.41 24.05 4.30
C GLY A 7 7.37 23.04 3.16
N SER A 8 6.37 22.17 3.19
CA SER A 8 6.22 21.05 2.27
C SER A 8 4.78 20.96 1.75
N ALA A 9 4.64 20.75 0.45
CA ALA A 9 3.39 20.34 -0.16
C ALA A 9 3.22 18.82 -0.03
N LEU A 10 2.15 18.39 0.64
CA LEU A 10 1.81 16.99 0.88
C LEU A 10 0.79 16.54 -0.16
N LEU A 11 1.14 15.53 -0.96
CA LEU A 11 0.23 14.97 -1.96
C LEU A 11 -0.11 13.53 -1.60
N HIS A 12 -1.41 13.23 -1.48
CA HIS A 12 -1.91 11.87 -1.33
C HIS A 12 -2.72 11.49 -2.57
N LEU A 13 -2.40 10.37 -3.21
CA LEU A 13 -3.03 9.95 -4.47
C LEU A 13 -4.46 9.40 -4.28
N GLY A 14 -4.81 9.00 -3.06
CA GLY A 14 -6.09 8.35 -2.81
C GLY A 14 -6.16 7.00 -3.52
N MET A 15 -7.31 6.69 -4.14
CA MET A 15 -7.55 5.39 -4.77
C MET A 15 -7.25 5.34 -6.27
N SER A 16 -7.37 6.48 -6.96
CA SER A 16 -7.28 6.59 -8.43
C SER A 16 -6.40 7.75 -8.89
N GLY A 17 -5.71 8.40 -7.94
CA GLY A 17 -4.83 9.51 -8.26
C GLY A 17 -3.57 9.03 -8.95
N SER A 18 -3.12 9.79 -9.94
CA SER A 18 -1.84 9.58 -10.62
C SER A 18 -1.11 10.91 -10.81
N LEU A 19 0.22 10.84 -10.82
CA LEU A 19 1.11 11.95 -11.11
C LEU A 19 1.85 11.72 -12.42
N ARG A 20 1.91 12.74 -13.27
CA ARG A 20 2.62 12.69 -14.56
C ARG A 20 3.44 13.95 -14.75
N VAL A 21 4.61 13.82 -15.36
CA VAL A 21 5.46 14.96 -15.75
C VAL A 21 5.33 15.19 -17.26
N LEU A 22 4.65 16.28 -17.62
CA LEU A 22 4.24 16.58 -19.00
C LEU A 22 4.91 17.85 -19.52
N PRO A 23 4.99 18.07 -20.85
CA PRO A 23 5.29 19.38 -21.41
C PRO A 23 4.31 20.45 -20.89
N GLY A 24 4.78 21.66 -20.60
CA GLY A 24 3.98 22.71 -19.97
C GLY A 24 2.81 23.24 -20.81
N ASP A 25 2.84 23.05 -22.13
CA ASP A 25 1.76 23.38 -23.06
C ASP A 25 0.71 22.27 -23.21
N THR A 26 0.87 21.15 -22.48
CA THR A 26 -0.10 20.04 -22.52
C THR A 26 -1.43 20.47 -21.93
N LEU A 27 -2.48 20.52 -22.76
CA LEU A 27 -3.82 20.91 -22.30
C LEU A 27 -4.36 19.94 -21.22
N PRO A 28 -5.01 20.45 -20.16
CA PRO A 28 -5.72 19.62 -19.18
C PRO A 28 -6.81 18.77 -19.83
N ARG A 29 -6.99 17.56 -19.29
CA ARG A 29 -8.04 16.61 -19.65
C ARG A 29 -9.01 16.42 -18.49
N ALA A 30 -10.06 15.63 -18.72
CA ALA A 30 -10.97 15.24 -17.66
C ALA A 30 -10.20 14.66 -16.46
N HIS A 31 -10.58 15.13 -15.27
CA HIS A 31 -10.02 14.73 -13.99
C HIS A 31 -8.58 15.20 -13.70
N ASP A 32 -7.99 16.06 -14.54
CA ASP A 32 -6.78 16.79 -14.19
C ASP A 32 -7.17 17.94 -13.24
N HIS A 33 -6.79 17.85 -11.96
CA HIS A 33 -7.28 18.77 -10.91
C HIS A 33 -6.23 19.75 -10.43
N VAL A 34 -4.94 19.38 -10.49
CA VAL A 34 -3.84 20.22 -10.02
C VAL A 34 -2.67 20.13 -10.98
N ASP A 35 -2.14 21.30 -11.35
CA ASP A 35 -0.90 21.47 -12.08
C ASP A 35 0.11 22.21 -11.21
N VAL A 36 1.31 21.65 -11.08
CA VAL A 36 2.48 22.31 -10.49
C VAL A 36 3.47 22.59 -11.62
N SER A 37 3.57 23.85 -12.01
CA SER A 37 4.53 24.30 -13.02
C SER A 37 5.96 24.18 -12.48
N LEU A 38 6.85 23.62 -13.30
CA LEU A 38 8.26 23.43 -12.98
C LEU A 38 9.12 24.42 -13.77
N GLU A 39 10.27 24.80 -13.21
CA GLU A 39 11.18 25.79 -13.82
C GLU A 39 11.70 25.37 -15.20
N ASN A 40 11.78 24.07 -15.47
CA ASN A 40 12.20 23.53 -16.78
C ASN A 40 11.10 23.58 -17.85
N GLY A 41 10.01 24.32 -17.62
CA GLY A 41 8.89 24.45 -18.55
C GLY A 41 7.99 23.22 -18.64
N ARG A 42 8.15 22.25 -17.72
CA ARG A 42 7.26 21.09 -17.60
C ARG A 42 6.20 21.33 -16.52
N VAL A 43 5.20 20.45 -16.49
CA VAL A 43 4.16 20.46 -15.46
C VAL A 43 4.09 19.09 -14.78
N LEU A 44 4.08 19.09 -13.44
CA LEU A 44 3.68 17.94 -12.65
C LEU A 44 2.16 17.99 -12.47
N ARG A 45 1.45 17.06 -13.10
CA ARG A 45 0.00 17.05 -13.17
C ARG A 45 -0.60 15.93 -12.32
N PHE A 46 -1.53 16.28 -11.46
CA PHE A 46 -2.32 15.36 -10.65
C PHE A 46 -3.69 15.11 -11.29
N ASN A 47 -3.92 13.86 -11.71
CA ASN A 47 -5.20 13.39 -12.22
C ASN A 47 -5.87 12.49 -11.18
N ASP A 48 -7.13 12.72 -10.82
CA ASP A 48 -7.85 11.85 -9.88
C ASP A 48 -9.35 11.73 -10.22
N PRO A 49 -9.76 10.67 -10.95
CA PRO A 49 -11.14 10.48 -11.37
C PRO A 49 -12.15 10.44 -10.23
N ARG A 50 -11.76 9.91 -9.06
CA ARG A 50 -12.66 9.75 -7.90
C ARG A 50 -12.58 10.90 -6.90
N ARG A 51 -11.59 11.79 -7.02
CA ARG A 51 -11.37 12.95 -6.14
C ARG A 51 -11.24 12.56 -4.67
N PHE A 52 -10.49 11.50 -4.41
CA PHE A 52 -10.17 11.01 -3.06
C PHE A 52 -8.75 11.36 -2.62
N GLY A 53 -7.90 11.80 -3.54
CA GLY A 53 -6.60 12.37 -3.21
C GLY A 53 -6.69 13.82 -2.75
N CYS A 54 -5.57 14.34 -2.27
CA CYS A 54 -5.46 15.71 -1.80
C CYS A 54 -4.06 16.28 -2.05
N LEU A 55 -3.99 17.60 -2.22
CA LEU A 55 -2.78 18.38 -2.11
C LEU A 55 -2.96 19.33 -0.92
N LEU A 56 -2.13 19.17 0.10
CA LEU A 56 -2.16 19.92 1.34
C LEU A 56 -0.83 20.64 1.54
N TRP A 57 -0.79 21.60 2.45
CA TRP A 57 0.41 22.32 2.84
C TRP A 57 0.76 22.01 4.29
N GLN A 58 2.05 21.82 4.57
CA GLN A 58 2.60 21.67 5.91
C GLN A 58 3.72 22.70 6.09
N SER A 59 3.72 23.44 7.21
CA SER A 59 4.86 24.29 7.57
C SER A 59 6.04 23.45 8.08
N ASP A 60 7.25 23.96 7.97
CA ASP A 60 8.45 23.33 8.52
C ASP A 60 8.45 23.19 10.06
N THR A 61 7.69 24.04 10.75
CA THR A 61 7.58 24.04 12.22
C THR A 61 6.68 22.95 12.80
N GLN A 62 5.82 22.31 12.01
CA GLN A 62 4.81 21.37 12.52
C GLN A 62 4.63 20.17 11.60
N VAL A 63 4.52 18.99 12.19
CA VAL A 63 4.10 17.78 11.46
C VAL A 63 2.59 17.84 11.27
N HIS A 64 2.14 17.66 10.03
CA HIS A 64 0.72 17.64 9.68
C HIS A 64 0.01 16.51 10.42
N GLU A 65 -1.21 16.76 10.90
CA GLU A 65 -1.97 15.81 11.74
C GLU A 65 -2.11 14.41 11.10
N LEU A 66 -2.31 14.35 9.78
CA LEU A 66 -2.39 13.12 9.00
C LEU A 66 -1.10 12.29 8.98
N LEU A 67 0.05 12.90 9.27
CA LEU A 67 1.34 12.22 9.36
C LEU A 67 1.73 11.90 10.81
N ALA A 68 1.24 12.67 11.78
CA ALA A 68 1.66 12.59 13.18
C ALA A 68 1.34 11.24 13.85
N ALA A 69 0.30 10.55 13.40
CA ALA A 69 -0.15 9.28 13.97
C ALA A 69 0.26 8.04 13.14
N LEU A 70 1.13 8.20 12.15
CA LEU A 70 1.56 7.11 11.30
C LEU A 70 2.52 6.15 12.01
N GLY A 71 2.40 4.86 11.68
CA GLY A 71 3.33 3.83 12.10
C GLY A 71 4.68 3.90 11.37
N PRO A 72 5.61 3.00 11.68
CA PRO A 72 6.92 2.96 11.04
C PRO A 72 6.82 2.60 9.56
N GLU A 73 7.80 3.05 8.79
CA GLU A 73 8.05 2.61 7.42
C GLU A 73 8.36 1.11 7.37
N PRO A 74 7.66 0.31 6.53
CA PRO A 74 7.80 -1.14 6.53
C PRO A 74 9.19 -1.63 6.12
N LEU A 75 9.95 -0.82 5.36
CA LEU A 75 11.31 -1.16 4.95
C LEU A 75 12.38 -0.70 5.94
N SER A 76 11.99 -0.02 7.02
CA SER A 76 12.92 0.43 8.06
C SER A 76 13.27 -0.68 9.05
N GLU A 77 14.34 -0.46 9.83
CA GLU A 77 14.72 -1.32 10.95
C GLU A 77 13.70 -1.29 12.10
N ALA A 78 12.89 -0.22 12.20
CA ALA A 78 11.85 -0.10 13.23
C ALA A 78 10.69 -1.09 13.01
N PHE A 79 10.45 -1.52 11.77
CA PHE A 79 9.40 -2.48 11.45
C PHE A 79 9.92 -3.92 11.63
N THR A 80 9.53 -4.54 12.75
CA THR A 80 9.94 -5.91 13.12
C THR A 80 8.75 -6.78 13.52
N GLY A 81 8.95 -8.10 13.52
CA GLY A 81 7.97 -9.05 14.04
C GLY A 81 7.69 -8.85 15.53
N ASP A 82 8.71 -8.51 16.31
CA ASP A 82 8.60 -8.23 17.74
C ASP A 82 7.75 -6.97 18.00
N TYR A 83 7.93 -5.93 17.19
CA TYR A 83 7.07 -4.73 17.19
C TYR A 83 5.60 -5.06 16.90
N LEU A 84 5.32 -5.81 15.82
CA LEU A 84 3.97 -6.24 15.46
C LEU A 84 3.34 -7.12 16.55
N TYR A 85 4.13 -8.03 17.12
CA TYR A 85 3.67 -8.90 18.19
C TYR A 85 3.26 -8.10 19.42
N ALA A 86 4.08 -7.12 19.85
CA ALA A 86 3.77 -6.26 20.98
C ALA A 86 2.46 -5.47 20.77
N LEU A 87 2.30 -4.82 19.61
CA LEU A 87 1.09 -4.03 19.31
C LEU A 87 -0.19 -4.86 19.12
N SER A 88 -0.04 -6.12 18.69
CA SER A 88 -1.18 -7.01 18.48
C SER A 88 -1.78 -7.56 19.78
N ARG A 89 -1.07 -7.46 20.92
CA ARG A 89 -1.55 -8.05 22.19
C ARG A 89 -2.91 -7.47 22.59
N GLY A 90 -3.84 -8.36 22.93
CA GLY A 90 -5.22 -8.00 23.26
C GLY A 90 -6.12 -7.63 22.07
N ARG A 91 -5.58 -7.52 20.84
CA ARG A 91 -6.37 -7.17 19.65
C ARG A 91 -7.18 -8.37 19.15
N ARG A 92 -8.50 -8.19 19.07
CA ARG A 92 -9.45 -9.18 18.53
C ARG A 92 -9.75 -9.00 17.04
N ALA A 93 -9.35 -7.87 16.46
CA ALA A 93 -9.50 -7.65 15.03
C ALA A 93 -8.69 -8.67 14.21
N ALA A 94 -9.15 -8.95 13.00
CA ALA A 94 -8.44 -9.80 12.06
C ALA A 94 -7.04 -9.23 11.75
N VAL A 95 -6.03 -10.09 11.66
CA VAL A 95 -4.63 -9.71 11.41
C VAL A 95 -4.47 -8.92 10.12
N LYS A 96 -5.30 -9.18 9.10
CA LYS A 96 -5.32 -8.38 7.88
C LYS A 96 -5.73 -6.93 8.15
N THR A 97 -6.80 -6.71 8.92
CA THR A 97 -7.24 -5.36 9.28
C THR A 97 -6.19 -4.65 10.13
N PHE A 98 -5.59 -5.36 11.07
CA PHE A 98 -4.49 -4.82 11.90
C PHE A 98 -3.28 -4.41 11.05
N LEU A 99 -2.88 -5.23 10.08
CA LEU A 99 -1.73 -4.93 9.21
C LEU A 99 -1.99 -3.77 8.24
N MET A 100 -3.26 -3.53 7.87
CA MET A 100 -3.65 -2.42 6.99
C MET A 100 -3.86 -1.09 7.72
N ASP A 101 -3.82 -1.10 9.05
CA ASP A 101 -3.91 0.11 9.86
C ASP A 101 -2.61 0.92 9.72
N GLN A 102 -2.72 2.14 9.18
CA GLN A 102 -1.57 3.00 8.92
C GLN A 102 -0.90 3.50 10.20
N ALA A 103 -1.56 3.41 11.36
CA ALA A 103 -0.94 3.65 12.67
C ALA A 103 -0.11 2.45 13.15
N VAL A 104 -0.34 1.25 12.60
CA VAL A 104 0.46 0.05 12.89
C VAL A 104 1.68 -0.01 11.97
N VAL A 105 1.48 0.15 10.66
CA VAL A 105 2.55 0.20 9.66
C VAL A 105 2.04 0.91 8.41
N VAL A 106 2.83 1.83 7.86
CA VAL A 106 2.43 2.57 6.66
C VAL A 106 2.64 1.75 5.39
N GLY A 107 1.97 2.13 4.30
CA GLY A 107 2.23 1.61 2.95
C GLY A 107 1.73 0.19 2.67
N VAL A 108 1.29 -0.56 3.70
CA VAL A 108 0.74 -1.91 3.53
C VAL A 108 -0.75 -1.85 3.18
N GLY A 109 -1.04 -1.69 1.89
CA GLY A 109 -2.40 -1.70 1.33
C GLY A 109 -3.01 -3.10 1.17
N ASN A 110 -4.24 -3.15 0.60
CA ASN A 110 -5.02 -4.39 0.47
C ASN A 110 -4.29 -5.52 -0.28
N ILE A 111 -3.55 -5.17 -1.33
CA ILE A 111 -2.76 -6.10 -2.16
C ILE A 111 -1.63 -6.70 -1.33
N TYR A 112 -0.73 -5.85 -0.84
CA TYR A 112 0.46 -6.28 -0.12
C TYR A 112 0.12 -6.98 1.20
N ALA A 113 -0.97 -6.60 1.87
CA ALA A 113 -1.45 -7.33 3.04
C ALA A 113 -1.84 -8.77 2.68
N ALA A 114 -2.59 -8.98 1.59
CA ALA A 114 -3.01 -10.31 1.16
C ALA A 114 -1.82 -11.19 0.75
N GLU A 115 -0.91 -10.65 -0.07
CA GLU A 115 0.29 -11.35 -0.52
C GLU A 115 1.24 -11.69 0.65
N SER A 116 1.44 -10.75 1.59
CA SER A 116 2.34 -10.96 2.73
C SER A 116 1.80 -12.00 3.70
N LEU A 117 0.49 -11.98 3.96
CA LEU A 117 -0.15 -13.00 4.79
C LEU A 117 -0.12 -14.37 4.11
N HIS A 118 -0.24 -14.44 2.78
CA HIS A 118 -0.08 -15.69 2.05
C HIS A 118 1.34 -16.24 2.16
N ARG A 119 2.35 -15.39 1.90
CA ARG A 119 3.76 -15.75 2.00
C ARG A 119 4.16 -16.21 3.41
N ALA A 120 3.61 -15.56 4.44
CA ALA A 120 3.81 -15.96 5.84
C ALA A 120 2.92 -17.13 6.30
N GLY A 121 2.06 -17.67 5.42
CA GLY A 121 1.15 -18.76 5.75
C GLY A 121 0.09 -18.41 6.82
N ILE A 122 -0.24 -17.13 6.98
CA ILE A 122 -1.18 -16.62 8.00
C ILE A 122 -2.58 -16.45 7.42
N SER A 123 -3.57 -17.08 8.06
CA SER A 123 -4.97 -16.84 7.73
C SER A 123 -5.31 -15.37 7.96
N PRO A 124 -5.84 -14.65 6.95
CA PRO A 124 -6.15 -13.23 7.11
C PRO A 124 -7.27 -12.98 8.14
N LEU A 125 -8.05 -14.02 8.47
CA LEU A 125 -9.13 -14.01 9.44
C LEU A 125 -8.65 -14.23 10.88
N ARG A 126 -7.39 -14.63 11.09
CA ARG A 126 -6.86 -14.88 12.43
C ARG A 126 -6.92 -13.59 13.25
N GLU A 127 -7.40 -13.65 14.50
CA GLU A 127 -7.29 -12.52 15.42
C GLU A 127 -5.81 -12.13 15.59
N ALA A 128 -5.48 -10.85 15.45
CA ALA A 128 -4.11 -10.35 15.54
C ALA A 128 -3.43 -10.77 16.87
N GLY A 129 -4.15 -10.65 17.99
CA GLY A 129 -3.65 -11.05 19.31
C GLY A 129 -3.40 -12.55 19.47
N LYS A 130 -3.87 -13.40 18.54
CA LYS A 130 -3.65 -14.85 18.54
C LYS A 130 -2.54 -15.31 17.59
N VAL A 131 -1.91 -14.40 16.85
CA VAL A 131 -0.72 -14.72 16.04
C VAL A 131 0.49 -14.80 16.97
N SER A 132 1.33 -15.84 16.77
CA SER A 132 2.55 -16.05 17.56
C SER A 132 3.67 -15.12 17.12
N LEU A 133 4.63 -14.86 18.01
CA LEU A 133 5.79 -14.03 17.73
C LEU A 133 6.55 -14.50 16.48
N GLU A 134 6.82 -15.81 16.38
CA GLU A 134 7.55 -16.37 15.24
C GLU A 134 6.85 -16.09 13.91
N ARG A 135 5.51 -16.17 13.90
CA ARG A 135 4.73 -15.88 12.70
C ARG A 135 4.73 -14.39 12.37
N TYR A 136 4.79 -13.51 13.36
CA TYR A 136 4.98 -12.09 13.11
C TYR A 136 6.37 -11.77 12.57
N ARG A 137 7.42 -12.49 13.00
CA ARG A 137 8.76 -12.38 12.39
C ARG A 137 8.70 -12.76 10.92
N SER A 138 8.13 -13.92 10.59
CA SER A 138 7.91 -14.32 9.19
C SER A 138 7.06 -13.30 8.41
N LEU A 139 6.03 -12.73 9.02
CA LEU A 139 5.18 -11.71 8.39
C LEU A 139 5.95 -10.43 8.10
N SER A 140 6.75 -9.92 9.05
CA SER A 140 7.53 -8.70 8.85
C SER A 140 8.55 -8.87 7.71
N THR A 141 9.22 -10.03 7.64
CA THR A 141 10.10 -10.38 6.53
C THR A 141 9.34 -10.45 5.21
N ALA A 142 8.20 -11.13 5.17
CA ALA A 142 7.37 -11.25 3.97
C ALA A 142 6.90 -9.88 3.45
N VAL A 143 6.50 -8.96 4.34
CA VAL A 143 6.11 -7.59 3.98
C VAL A 143 7.29 -6.85 3.34
N LYS A 144 8.48 -6.89 3.97
CA LYS A 144 9.70 -6.26 3.45
C LYS A 144 10.06 -6.79 2.06
N GLU A 145 10.04 -8.11 1.89
CA GLU A 145 10.37 -8.76 0.62
C GLU A 145 9.37 -8.40 -0.48
N ILE A 146 8.07 -8.44 -0.20
CA ILE A 146 7.03 -8.13 -1.19
C ILE A 146 7.05 -6.66 -1.60
N LEU A 147 7.19 -5.74 -0.63
CA LEU A 147 7.26 -4.32 -0.93
C LEU A 147 8.56 -3.97 -1.67
N GLY A 148 9.70 -4.51 -1.23
CA GLY A 148 10.98 -4.32 -1.90
C GLY A 148 10.94 -4.83 -3.34
N TYR A 149 10.35 -6.01 -3.56
CA TYR A 149 10.15 -6.55 -4.89
C TYR A 149 9.19 -5.70 -5.74
N ALA A 150 8.08 -5.24 -5.17
CA ALA A 150 7.14 -4.36 -5.87
C ALA A 150 7.81 -3.05 -6.30
N ILE A 151 8.62 -2.42 -5.43
CA ILE A 151 9.36 -1.19 -5.75
C ILE A 151 10.33 -1.42 -6.91
N GLN A 152 11.09 -2.52 -6.90
CA GLN A 152 12.01 -2.87 -8.00
C GLN A 152 11.30 -3.05 -9.35
N ARG A 153 10.01 -3.41 -9.33
CA ARG A 153 9.19 -3.66 -10.53
C ARG A 153 8.30 -2.47 -10.92
N GLY A 154 8.47 -1.31 -10.27
CA GLY A 154 7.69 -0.10 -10.54
C GLY A 154 6.29 -0.09 -9.90
N GLY A 155 6.05 -0.95 -8.92
CA GLY A 155 4.78 -1.08 -8.20
C GLY A 155 3.77 -2.03 -8.87
N THR A 156 2.55 -2.07 -8.31
CA THR A 156 1.45 -2.86 -8.85
C THR A 156 0.51 -1.99 -9.68
N THR A 157 0.36 -2.32 -10.95
CA THR A 157 -0.61 -1.64 -11.83
C THR A 157 -1.92 -2.39 -11.82
N LEU A 158 -2.67 -2.25 -10.73
CA LEU A 158 -4.05 -2.70 -10.73
C LEU A 158 -4.91 -1.50 -11.13
N ARG A 159 -5.16 -1.40 -12.43
CA ARG A 159 -6.10 -0.49 -13.12
C ARG A 159 -5.69 0.98 -13.32
N ASP A 160 -5.11 1.68 -12.34
CA ASP A 160 -4.87 3.14 -12.47
C ASP A 160 -3.46 3.61 -12.05
N PHE A 161 -2.59 2.72 -11.59
CA PHE A 161 -1.22 3.10 -11.21
C PHE A 161 -0.33 3.11 -12.45
N ILE A 162 -0.03 4.31 -12.94
CA ILE A 162 0.86 4.52 -14.07
C ILE A 162 2.17 5.05 -13.49
N SER A 163 3.31 4.47 -13.90
CA SER A 163 4.63 5.00 -13.55
C SER A 163 4.73 6.47 -13.97
N PRO A 164 5.62 7.29 -13.36
CA PRO A 164 5.80 8.69 -13.75
C PRO A 164 6.03 8.89 -15.27
N ASP A 165 6.59 7.87 -15.94
CA ASP A 165 6.87 7.83 -17.38
C ASP A 165 5.71 7.31 -18.24
N GLY A 166 4.56 6.96 -17.67
CA GLY A 166 3.39 6.50 -18.43
C GLY A 166 3.25 4.98 -18.57
N ALA A 167 4.20 4.17 -18.08
CA ALA A 167 4.19 2.72 -18.23
C ALA A 167 3.46 1.99 -17.09
N PRO A 168 2.66 0.94 -17.39
CA PRO A 168 2.11 0.06 -16.36
C PRO A 168 3.25 -0.75 -15.71
N GLY A 169 3.41 -0.64 -14.40
CA GLY A 169 4.21 -1.54 -13.55
C GLY A 169 3.74 -3.01 -13.62
N TYR A 170 4.70 -3.93 -13.61
CA TYR A 170 4.53 -5.34 -14.02
C TYR A 170 4.08 -6.31 -12.92
N PHE A 171 3.90 -5.84 -11.67
CA PHE A 171 3.66 -6.75 -10.53
C PHE A 171 2.30 -7.48 -10.58
N GLU A 172 1.32 -7.01 -11.36
CA GLU A 172 0.00 -7.66 -11.48
C GLU A 172 0.11 -9.12 -11.99
N GLN A 173 1.02 -9.40 -12.92
CA GLN A 173 1.20 -10.75 -13.49
C GLN A 173 1.75 -11.76 -12.46
N GLU A 174 2.28 -11.28 -11.35
CA GLU A 174 3.04 -12.09 -10.39
C GLU A 174 2.28 -12.32 -9.07
N LEU A 175 1.08 -11.76 -8.92
CA LEU A 175 0.25 -11.91 -7.72
C LEU A 175 -0.07 -13.39 -7.42
N THR A 176 0.01 -13.77 -6.15
CA THR A 176 -0.19 -15.15 -5.70
C THR A 176 -1.62 -15.39 -5.26
N VAL A 177 -2.26 -14.42 -4.61
CA VAL A 177 -3.64 -14.57 -4.12
C VAL A 177 -4.54 -13.40 -4.48
N TYR A 178 -4.05 -12.17 -4.48
CA TYR A 178 -4.88 -11.00 -4.69
C TYR A 178 -5.56 -11.02 -6.07
N GLY A 179 -6.88 -10.79 -6.12
CA GLY A 179 -7.65 -10.78 -7.36
C GLY A 179 -7.88 -12.17 -7.99
N ARG A 180 -7.35 -13.24 -7.39
CA ARG A 180 -7.39 -14.61 -7.93
C ARG A 180 -8.47 -15.47 -7.25
N GLU A 181 -9.63 -14.90 -6.96
CA GLU A 181 -10.75 -15.64 -6.36
C GLU A 181 -11.17 -16.81 -7.25
N GLY A 182 -11.37 -17.99 -6.66
CA GLY A 182 -11.78 -19.19 -7.41
C GLY A 182 -10.67 -19.86 -8.22
N GLU A 183 -9.51 -19.22 -8.37
CA GLU A 183 -8.35 -19.82 -9.05
C GLU A 183 -7.60 -20.83 -8.16
N PRO A 184 -6.82 -21.75 -8.76
CA PRO A 184 -5.93 -22.61 -8.00
C PRO A 184 -4.79 -21.81 -7.35
N CYS A 185 -4.52 -22.12 -6.08
CA CYS A 185 -3.35 -21.62 -5.36
C CYS A 185 -2.06 -22.07 -6.07
N LYS A 186 -1.17 -21.13 -6.39
CA LYS A 186 0.11 -21.42 -7.07
C LYS A 186 1.03 -22.35 -6.27
N GLN A 187 0.85 -22.43 -4.95
CA GLN A 187 1.68 -23.27 -4.07
C GLN A 187 1.12 -24.69 -3.88
N CYS A 188 -0.20 -24.85 -3.73
CA CYS A 188 -0.80 -26.15 -3.37
C CYS A 188 -1.93 -26.64 -4.28
N GLY A 189 -2.25 -25.90 -5.35
CA GLY A 189 -3.29 -26.25 -6.33
C GLY A 189 -4.74 -26.10 -5.86
N ARG A 190 -5.01 -26.05 -4.54
CA ARG A 190 -6.38 -25.87 -4.03
C ARG A 190 -6.97 -24.51 -4.39
N THR A 191 -8.28 -24.49 -4.62
CA THR A 191 -9.06 -23.28 -4.90
C THR A 191 -8.89 -22.23 -3.82
N LEU A 192 -8.58 -21.00 -4.26
CA LEU A 192 -8.50 -19.83 -3.41
C LEU A 192 -9.89 -19.42 -2.93
N LYS A 193 -9.97 -19.11 -1.64
CA LYS A 193 -11.18 -18.64 -0.97
C LYS A 193 -11.26 -17.13 -1.02
N HIS A 194 -12.47 -16.61 -0.92
CA HIS A 194 -12.73 -15.18 -0.83
C HIS A 194 -13.66 -14.86 0.34
N ALA A 195 -13.47 -13.67 0.91
CA ALA A 195 -14.33 -13.06 1.92
C ALA A 195 -14.11 -11.54 1.98
N THR A 196 -15.06 -10.84 2.57
CA THR A 196 -14.95 -9.43 2.90
C THR A 196 -14.48 -9.27 4.34
N ILE A 197 -13.29 -8.69 4.55
CA ILE A 197 -12.74 -8.40 5.88
C ILE A 197 -12.59 -6.89 6.01
N GLY A 198 -13.27 -6.27 6.98
CA GLY A 198 -13.21 -4.81 7.17
C GLY A 198 -13.63 -4.02 5.92
N GLN A 199 -14.68 -4.47 5.23
CA GLN A 199 -15.15 -3.88 3.96
C GLN A 199 -14.13 -3.94 2.80
N ARG A 200 -13.15 -4.84 2.87
CA ARG A 200 -12.17 -5.08 1.81
C ARG A 200 -12.23 -6.53 1.33
N ALA A 201 -12.27 -6.70 0.00
CA ALA A 201 -12.16 -8.01 -0.63
C ALA A 201 -10.83 -8.66 -0.24
N THR A 202 -10.90 -9.93 0.15
CA THR A 202 -9.77 -10.71 0.64
C THR A 202 -9.79 -12.07 -0.01
N VAL A 203 -8.71 -12.41 -0.71
CA VAL A 203 -8.51 -13.74 -1.29
C VAL A 203 -7.36 -14.42 -0.56
N TRP A 204 -7.52 -15.70 -0.22
CA TRP A 204 -6.49 -16.46 0.49
C TRP A 204 -6.59 -17.97 0.23
N CYS A 205 -5.51 -18.70 0.48
CA CYS A 205 -5.50 -20.15 0.40
C CYS A 205 -5.82 -20.77 1.77
N GLY A 206 -6.98 -21.42 1.91
CA GLY A 206 -7.38 -22.08 3.16
C GLY A 206 -6.53 -23.30 3.57
N ASN A 207 -5.54 -23.69 2.78
CA ASN A 207 -4.63 -24.80 3.07
C ASN A 207 -3.22 -24.31 3.41
N CYS A 208 -2.67 -23.37 2.63
CA CYS A 208 -1.38 -22.77 2.93
C CYS A 208 -1.45 -21.82 4.13
N GLN A 209 -2.64 -21.26 4.43
CA GLN A 209 -2.80 -20.25 5.47
C GLN A 209 -3.64 -20.78 6.65
N ARG A 210 -3.06 -20.74 7.86
CA ARG A 210 -3.66 -21.24 9.11
C ARG A 210 -3.69 -20.17 10.21
#